data_AF-A0A7V1HXF3-F1
#
_entry.id   AF-A0A7V1HXF3-F1
#
_cell.length_a   1.000
_cell.length_b   1.000
_cell.length_c   1.000
_cell.angle_alpha   90.00
_cell.angle_beta   90.00
_cell.angle_gamma   90.00
#
_symmetry.space_group_name_H-M   'P 1'
#
loop_
_entity.id
_entity.type
_entity.pdbx_description
1 polymer ?
#
loop_
_entity_poly.entity_id
_entity_poly.type
_entity_poly.pdbx_seq_one_letter_code
_entity_poly.pdbx_strand_id
1 'polypeptide(L)' 'MRKILERLYENEKLSKEEAKEILKRISLREFPDALVVSFITVFQMRGITIQELEGFREALLDLCHRVDFS' A
#
# COMPACT_ATOMS: atom_id res chain seq x y z
N MET A 1 4.85 -10.09 -1.95
CA MET A 1 4.66 -9.01 -2.95
C MET A 1 4.41 -9.52 -4.38
N ARG A 2 5.12 -10.53 -4.92
CA ARG A 2 4.84 -11.05 -6.28
C ARG A 2 3.39 -11.43 -6.54
N LYS A 3 2.80 -12.29 -5.70
CA LYS A 3 1.38 -12.69 -5.80
C LYS A 3 0.41 -11.51 -5.76
N ILE A 4 0.76 -10.45 -5.02
CA ILE A 4 -0.06 -9.25 -4.91
C ILE A 4 0.05 -8.42 -6.19
N LEU A 5 1.25 -8.27 -6.73
CA LEU A 5 1.46 -7.61 -8.02
C LEU A 5 0.75 -8.35 -9.15
N GLU A 6 0.81 -9.69 -9.17
CA GLU A 6 0.08 -10.52 -10.15
C GLU A 6 -1.43 -10.24 -10.08
N ARG A 7 -2.02 -10.29 -8.87
CA ARG A 7 -3.44 -9.91 -8.66
C ARG A 7 -3.73 -8.48 -9.13
N LEU A 8 -2.86 -7.52 -8.79
CA LEU A 8 -3.00 -6.13 -9.19
C LEU A 8 -2.91 -5.93 -10.72
N TYR A 9 -2.09 -6.72 -11.43
CA TYR A 9 -2.00 -6.73 -12.89
C TYR A 9 -3.24 -7.34 -13.55
N GLU A 10 -3.90 -8.29 -12.89
CA GLU A 10 -5.20 -8.85 -13.32
C GLU A 10 -6.39 -7.92 -13.07
N ASN A 11 -6.15 -6.64 -12.74
CA ASN A 11 -7.16 -5.65 -12.33
C ASN A 11 -7.89 -5.98 -11.02
N GLU A 12 -7.37 -6.92 -10.24
CA GLU A 12 -7.90 -7.20 -8.91
C GLU A 12 -7.62 -6.03 -7.96
N LYS A 13 -8.56 -5.77 -7.05
CA LYS A 13 -8.47 -4.69 -6.08
C LYS A 13 -8.05 -5.24 -4.74
N LEU A 14 -7.24 -4.48 -4.00
CA LEU A 14 -6.87 -4.88 -2.64
C LEU A 14 -7.98 -4.49 -1.67
N SER A 15 -8.19 -5.36 -0.68
CA SER A 15 -9.00 -5.01 0.48
C SER A 15 -8.30 -3.93 1.31
N LYS A 16 -9.08 -3.22 2.13
CA LYS A 16 -8.56 -2.17 3.03
C LYS A 16 -7.47 -2.71 3.97
N GLU A 17 -7.65 -3.91 4.54
CA GLU A 17 -6.65 -4.53 5.41
C GLU A 17 -5.38 -4.92 4.64
N GLU A 18 -5.52 -5.44 3.41
CA GLU A 18 -4.38 -5.82 2.58
C GLU A 18 -3.54 -4.59 2.20
N ALA A 19 -4.20 -3.50 1.77
CA ALA A 19 -3.54 -2.25 1.44
C ALA A 19 -2.76 -1.68 2.65
N LYS A 20 -3.36 -1.74 3.84
CA LYS A 20 -2.74 -1.32 5.10
C LYS A 20 -1.49 -2.15 5.43
N GLU A 21 -1.61 -3.47 5.38
CA GLU A 21 -0.53 -4.39 5.72
C GLU A 21 0.65 -4.26 4.75
N ILE A 22 0.38 -4.16 3.44
CA ILE A 22 1.43 -3.97 2.43
C ILE A 22 2.24 -2.71 2.71
N LEU A 23 1.58 -1.58 3.00
CA LEU A 23 2.27 -0.30 3.22
C LEU A 23 3.13 -0.31 4.49
N LYS A 24 2.65 -0.97 5.56
CA LYS A 24 3.46 -1.20 6.77
C LYS A 24 4.71 -2.00 6.45
N ARG A 25 4.57 -3.11 5.71
CA ARG A 25 5.68 -3.97 5.31
C ARG A 25 6.67 -3.28 4.37
N ILE A 26 6.19 -2.39 3.48
CA ILE A 26 7.05 -1.51 2.68
C ILE A 26 7.90 -0.62 3.59
N SER A 27 7.29 -0.03 4.62
CA SER A 27 7.97 0.87 5.56
C SER A 27 9.00 0.13 6.44
N LEU A 28 8.79 -1.16 6.69
CA LEU A 28 9.74 -2.06 7.33
C LEU A 28 10.88 -2.54 6.41
N ARG A 29 10.94 -2.05 5.15
CA ARG A 29 11.91 -2.47 4.12
C ARG A 29 11.92 -3.98 3.84
N GLU A 30 10.78 -4.66 4.02
CA GLU A 30 10.66 -6.09 3.70
C GLU A 30 10.69 -6.38 2.18
N PHE A 31 10.60 -5.33 1.36
CA PHE A 31 10.54 -5.45 -0.08
C PHE A 31 11.63 -4.62 -0.77
N PRO A 32 12.26 -5.16 -1.83
CA PRO A 32 13.14 -4.41 -2.70
C PRO A 32 12.47 -3.18 -3.32
N ASP A 33 13.22 -2.10 -3.49
CA ASP A 33 12.73 -0.85 -4.09
C ASP A 33 12.08 -1.06 -5.46
N ALA A 34 12.63 -1.97 -6.28
CA ALA A 34 12.06 -2.31 -7.58
C ALA A 34 10.60 -2.79 -7.50
N LEU A 35 10.24 -3.55 -6.46
CA LEU A 35 8.88 -4.04 -6.27
C LEU A 35 7.95 -2.96 -5.73
N VAL A 36 8.48 -2.03 -4.93
CA VAL A 36 7.74 -0.85 -4.45
C VAL A 36 7.42 0.09 -5.62
N VAL A 37 8.39 0.31 -6.52
CA VAL A 37 8.18 1.10 -7.74
C VAL A 37 7.10 0.45 -8.61
N SER A 38 7.19 -0.87 -8.87
CA SER A 38 6.15 -1.58 -9.63
C SER A 38 4.77 -1.46 -8.98
N PHE A 39 4.69 -1.55 -7.66
CA PHE A 39 3.43 -1.40 -6.93
C PHE A 39 2.81 -0.01 -7.17
N ILE A 40 3.60 1.06 -7.03
CA ILE A 40 3.14 2.44 -7.28
C ILE A 40 2.69 2.63 -8.73
N THR A 41 3.45 2.10 -9.70
CA THR A 41 3.12 2.19 -11.13
C THR A 41 1.78 1.56 -11.46
N VAL A 42 1.42 0.43 -10.84
CA VAL A 42 0.11 -0.20 -11.10
C VAL A 42 -1.04 0.74 -10.71
N PHE A 43 -0.95 1.44 -9.58
CA PHE A 43 -2.00 2.41 -9.20
C PHE A 43 -2.06 3.62 -10.12
N GLN A 44 -0.95 4.00 -10.77
CA GLN A 44 -0.96 5.05 -11.79
C GLN A 44 -1.70 4.61 -13.06
N MET A 45 -1.58 3.34 -13.47
CA MET A 45 -2.23 2.81 -14.67
C MET A 45 -3.72 2.50 -14.47
N ARG A 46 -4.06 1.88 -13.33
CA ARG A 46 -5.40 1.35 -13.02
C ARG A 46 -6.31 2.36 -12.31
N GLY A 47 -5.71 3.34 -11.64
CA GLY A 47 -6.41 4.21 -10.70
C GLY A 47 -6.64 3.53 -9.34
N ILE A 48 -6.46 4.27 -8.26
CA ILE A 48 -6.64 3.78 -6.88
C ILE A 48 -8.11 3.84 -6.46
N THR A 49 -8.58 2.83 -5.73
CA THR A 49 -9.94 2.85 -5.15
C THR A 49 -9.98 3.45 -3.75
N ILE A 50 -11.18 3.85 -3.30
CA ILE A 50 -11.39 4.46 -1.98
C ILE A 50 -10.94 3.51 -0.86
N GLN A 51 -11.27 2.21 -0.95
CA GLN A 51 -10.89 1.23 0.07
C GLN A 51 -9.37 1.06 0.19
N GLU A 52 -8.67 1.07 -0.93
CA GLU A 52 -7.20 1.00 -0.98
C GLU A 52 -6.58 2.27 -0.39
N LEU A 53 -7.11 3.44 -0.76
CA LEU A 53 -6.66 4.73 -0.25
C LEU A 53 -6.87 4.86 1.26
N GLU A 54 -8.01 4.38 1.78
CA GLU A 54 -8.27 4.31 3.22
C GLU A 54 -7.26 3.42 3.94
N GLY A 55 -6.95 2.24 3.38
CA GLY A 55 -5.95 1.32 3.93
C GLY A 55 -4.57 1.96 3.99
N PHE A 56 -4.16 2.65 2.92
CA PHE A 56 -2.90 3.40 2.89
C PHE A 56 -2.86 4.53 3.91
N ARG A 57 -3.94 5.31 4.03
CA ARG A 57 -4.05 6.38 5.02
C ARG A 57 -3.90 5.84 6.44
N GLU A 58 -4.58 4.75 6.78
CA GLU A 58 -4.45 4.13 8.10
C GLU A 58 -3.04 3.62 8.37
N ALA A 59 -2.39 2.99 7.40
CA ALA A 59 -1.01 2.55 7.56
C ALA A 59 -0.07 3.73 7.80
N LEU A 60 -0.22 4.85 7.08
CA LEU A 60 0.58 6.05 7.29
C LEU A 60 0.34 6.66 8.68
N LEU A 61 -0.90 6.68 9.16
CA LEU A 61 -1.23 7.16 10.51
C LEU A 61 -0.63 6.26 11.60
N ASP A 62 -0.65 4.94 11.41
CA ASP A 62 -0.03 3.98 12.33
C ASP A 62 1.51 4.11 12.38
N LEU A 63 2.13 4.46 11.24
CA LEU A 63 3.58 4.67 11.13
C LEU A 63 4.03 6.06 11.59
N CYS A 64 3.10 7.01 11.64
CA CYS A 64 3.39 8.39 12.04
C CYS A 64 3.72 8.44 13.53
N HIS A 65 4.75 9.20 13.89
CA HIS A 65 4.96 9.59 15.28
C HIS A 65 3.89 10.59 15.69
N ARG A 66 2.98 10.15 16.57
CA ARG A 66 1.89 10.99 17.06
C ARG A 66 2.47 12.13 17.89
N VAL A 67 2.38 13.34 17.38
CA VAL A 67 2.73 14.55 18.13
C VAL A 67 1.49 14.99 18.90
N ASP A 68 1.60 15.02 20.22
CA ASP A 68 0.56 15.54 21.09
C ASP A 68 0.74 17.06 21.19
N PHE A 69 -0.31 17.81 20.88
CA PHE A 69 -0.32 19.28 20.88
C PHE A 69 -1.12 19.86 22.05
N SER A 70 -1.35 19.08 23.12
CA SER A 70 -2.07 19.53 24.32
C SER A 70 -1.30 20.57 25.13
#